data_AF-A0AAJ1H9S4-F1
#
_entry.id   AF-A0AAJ1H9S4-F1
#
_cell.length_a   1.000
_cell.length_b   1.000
_cell.length_c   1.000
_cell.angle_alpha   90.00
_cell.angle_beta   90.00
_cell.angle_gamma   90.00
#
_symmetry.space_group_name_H-M   'P 1'
#
loop_
_entity.id
_entity.type
_entity.pdbx_description
1 polymer ?
#
loop_
_entity_poly.entity_id
_entity_poly.type
_entity_poly.pdbx_seq_one_letter_code
_entity_poly.pdbx_strand_id
1 'polypeptide(L)'
;MSDTRRISNARRIALAWRYDVPLVAGLTVLWALLWGSWSVLTLLCGVVVALLVTQLLPLPPVPLSKRFSLPRALWFLVVWAGHVVVASFRVAWAAVRPRGVRQSSIVLVQLHTTSEMTFTLATLAISLVPGSYVADVDLPRRRLLIHVLDTERREQVDQERRTVARIEELVIRAIGSKQDVSELAEPLPEVTR
;
A
#
# COMPACT_ATOMS: atom_id res chain seq x y z
N MET A 1 18.55 -18.66 41.21
CA MET A 1 18.83 -18.45 39.77
C MET A 1 17.66 -18.95 38.91
N SER A 2 16.45 -18.38 39.01
CA SER A 2 15.31 -18.81 38.16
C SER A 2 14.05 -17.93 38.28
N ASP A 3 14.13 -16.59 38.14
CA ASP A 3 12.90 -15.77 38.20
C ASP A 3 12.85 -14.54 37.29
N THR A 4 13.72 -14.49 36.26
CA THR A 4 13.79 -13.33 35.34
C THR A 4 13.20 -13.63 33.95
N ARG A 5 12.82 -14.88 33.66
CA ARG A 5 12.26 -15.28 32.34
C ARG A 5 10.73 -15.22 32.22
N ARG A 6 9.97 -15.15 33.32
CA ARG A 6 8.50 -15.14 33.26
C ARG A 6 7.90 -13.78 32.90
N ILE A 7 8.58 -12.68 33.26
CA ILE A 7 8.06 -11.31 33.08
C ILE A 7 8.12 -10.86 31.60
N SER A 8 9.04 -11.42 30.80
CA SER A 8 9.15 -11.12 29.37
C SER A 8 7.99 -11.67 28.54
N ASN A 9 7.43 -12.83 28.92
CA ASN A 9 6.36 -13.47 28.16
C ASN A 9 5.01 -12.76 28.34
N ALA A 10 4.67 -12.33 29.56
CA ALA A 10 3.42 -11.61 29.82
C ALA A 10 3.34 -10.29 29.04
N ARG A 11 4.46 -9.55 28.93
CA ARG A 11 4.54 -8.33 28.11
C ARG A 11 4.43 -8.63 26.61
N ARG A 12 5.04 -9.71 26.10
CA ARG A 12 4.91 -10.12 24.68
C ARG A 12 3.48 -10.57 24.34
N ILE A 13 2.82 -11.30 25.23
CA ILE A 13 1.43 -11.75 25.05
C ILE A 13 0.45 -10.56 25.13
N ALA A 14 0.66 -9.63 26.07
CA ALA A 14 -0.16 -8.43 26.18
C ALA A 14 0.03 -7.45 25.00
N LEU A 15 1.25 -7.37 24.45
CA LEU A 15 1.51 -6.63 23.20
C LEU A 15 0.89 -7.33 21.99
N ALA A 16 1.03 -8.66 21.88
CA ALA A 16 0.42 -9.46 20.82
C ALA A 16 -1.11 -9.28 20.79
N TRP A 17 -1.77 -9.41 21.95
CA TRP A 17 -3.22 -9.20 22.09
C TRP A 17 -3.70 -7.83 21.59
N ARG A 18 -2.88 -6.79 21.74
CA ARG A 18 -3.27 -5.43 21.32
C ARG A 18 -3.23 -5.25 19.81
N TYR A 19 -2.43 -6.04 19.10
CA TYR A 19 -2.39 -6.11 17.64
C TYR A 19 -3.36 -7.18 17.08
N ASP A 20 -3.63 -8.23 17.86
CA ASP A 20 -4.56 -9.29 17.47
C ASP A 20 -6.02 -8.83 17.53
N VAL A 21 -6.40 -7.92 18.43
CA VAL A 21 -7.80 -7.45 18.56
C VAL A 21 -8.33 -6.80 17.27
N PRO A 22 -7.63 -5.83 16.64
CA PRO A 22 -8.07 -5.29 15.34
C PRO A 22 -8.13 -6.35 14.24
N LEU A 23 -7.19 -7.29 14.22
CA LEU A 23 -7.12 -8.36 13.23
C LEU A 23 -8.29 -9.34 13.38
N VAL A 24 -8.56 -9.79 14.61
CA VAL A 24 -9.69 -10.67 14.95
C VAL A 24 -11.01 -9.99 14.68
N ALA A 25 -11.15 -8.72 15.05
CA ALA A 25 -12.35 -7.92 14.74
C ALA A 25 -12.55 -7.79 13.22
N GLY A 26 -11.49 -7.47 12.48
CA GLY A 26 -11.52 -7.37 11.02
C GLY A 26 -11.89 -8.69 10.34
N LEU A 27 -11.32 -9.81 10.81
CA LEU A 27 -11.63 -11.13 10.26
C LEU A 27 -13.05 -11.58 10.60
N THR A 28 -13.56 -11.22 11.78
CA THR A 28 -14.96 -11.48 12.17
C THR A 28 -15.92 -10.68 11.30
N VAL A 29 -15.61 -9.41 11.02
CA VAL A 29 -16.38 -8.58 10.08
C VAL A 29 -16.33 -9.18 8.68
N LEU A 30 -15.14 -9.55 8.18
CA LEU A 30 -14.97 -10.20 6.88
C LEU A 30 -15.80 -11.49 6.80
N TRP A 31 -15.83 -12.29 7.87
CA TRP A 31 -16.66 -13.49 7.98
C TRP A 31 -18.14 -13.17 7.88
N ALA A 32 -18.63 -12.15 8.59
CA ALA A 32 -20.02 -11.71 8.52
C ALA A 32 -20.39 -11.22 7.10
N LEU A 33 -19.47 -10.50 6.43
CA LEU A 33 -19.65 -10.08 5.04
C LEU A 33 -19.69 -11.27 4.07
N LEU A 34 -18.84 -12.28 4.27
CA LEU A 34 -18.78 -13.48 3.43
C LEU A 34 -20.12 -14.23 3.43
N TRP A 35 -20.74 -14.36 4.60
CA TRP A 35 -22.04 -15.00 4.76
C TRP A 35 -23.23 -14.06 4.54
N GLY A 36 -22.98 -12.75 4.35
CA GLY A 36 -24.01 -11.73 4.21
C GLY A 36 -24.98 -11.62 5.41
N SER A 37 -24.62 -12.18 6.56
CA SER A 37 -25.49 -12.27 7.73
C SER A 37 -24.81 -11.74 8.98
N TRP A 38 -25.49 -10.82 9.68
CA TRP A 38 -25.02 -10.20 10.91
C TRP A 38 -25.64 -10.85 12.15
N SER A 39 -25.95 -12.15 12.08
CA SER A 39 -26.53 -12.89 13.20
C SER A 39 -25.51 -13.09 14.32
N VAL A 40 -25.98 -13.18 15.57
CA VAL A 40 -25.12 -13.46 16.74
C VAL A 40 -24.33 -14.76 16.54
N LEU A 41 -24.95 -15.78 15.95
CA LEU A 41 -24.30 -17.06 15.65
C LEU A 41 -23.19 -16.89 14.61
N THR A 42 -23.43 -16.14 13.54
CA THR A 42 -22.43 -15.86 12.49
C THR A 42 -21.22 -15.13 13.08
N LEU A 43 -21.46 -14.13 13.93
CA LEU A 43 -20.40 -13.39 14.60
C LEU A 43 -19.60 -14.28 15.55
N LEU A 44 -20.27 -15.13 16.35
CA LEU A 44 -19.60 -16.02 17.29
C LEU A 44 -18.72 -17.05 16.56
N CYS A 45 -19.25 -17.67 15.51
CA CYS A 45 -18.46 -18.53 14.62
C CYS A 45 -17.30 -17.77 13.97
N GLY A 46 -17.53 -16.53 13.54
CA GLY A 46 -16.50 -15.66 12.98
C GLY A 46 -15.36 -15.38 13.95
N VAL A 47 -15.66 -15.11 15.24
CA VAL A 47 -14.64 -14.93 16.27
C VAL A 47 -13.83 -16.21 16.50
N VAL A 48 -14.50 -17.38 16.57
CA VAL A 48 -13.82 -18.67 16.75
C VAL A 48 -12.88 -18.95 15.57
N VAL A 49 -13.36 -18.75 14.34
CA VAL A 49 -12.55 -18.90 13.12
C VAL A 49 -11.41 -17.90 13.13
N ALA A 50 -11.66 -16.64 13.51
CA ALA A 50 -10.63 -15.60 13.57
C ALA A 50 -9.52 -15.93 14.55
N LEU A 51 -9.86 -16.39 15.76
CA LEU A 51 -8.89 -16.87 16.73
C LEU A 51 -8.12 -18.08 16.23
N LEU A 52 -8.78 -19.02 15.56
CA LEU A 52 -8.11 -20.19 14.99
C LEU A 52 -7.09 -19.78 13.92
N VAL A 53 -7.48 -18.87 13.02
CA VAL A 53 -6.62 -18.36 11.95
C VAL A 53 -5.42 -17.60 12.52
N THR A 54 -5.61 -16.71 13.51
CA THR A 54 -4.48 -15.96 14.10
C THR A 54 -3.51 -16.85 14.86
N GLN A 55 -3.97 -17.96 15.42
CA GLN A 55 -3.12 -18.95 16.10
C GLN A 55 -2.37 -19.86 15.10
N LEU A 56 -3.03 -20.27 14.02
CA LEU A 56 -2.43 -21.14 12.99
C LEU A 56 -1.50 -20.38 12.03
N LEU A 57 -1.80 -19.10 11.76
CA LEU A 57 -1.04 -18.22 10.87
C LEU A 57 -0.61 -16.96 11.62
N PRO A 58 0.36 -17.05 12.55
CA PRO A 58 0.86 -15.88 13.25
C PRO A 58 1.60 -14.97 12.28
N LEU A 59 0.99 -13.85 11.91
CA LEU A 59 1.66 -12.83 11.10
C LEU A 59 2.73 -12.13 11.93
N PRO A 60 3.93 -11.88 11.37
CA PRO A 60 4.92 -11.05 12.03
C PRO A 60 4.32 -9.67 12.31
N PRO A 61 4.58 -9.08 13.49
CA PRO A 61 3.99 -7.80 13.86
C PRO A 61 4.45 -6.73 12.86
N VAL A 62 3.52 -6.24 12.06
CA VAL A 62 3.77 -5.11 11.16
C VAL A 62 3.98 -3.89 12.04
N PRO A 63 5.13 -3.18 11.93
CA PRO A 63 5.35 -1.94 12.65
C PRO A 63 4.44 -0.86 12.05
N LEU A 64 3.15 -0.90 12.42
CA LEU A 64 2.23 0.19 12.14
C LEU A 64 2.80 1.44 12.81
N SER A 65 3.23 2.38 11.98
CA SER A 65 3.68 3.68 12.42
C SER A 65 2.57 4.31 13.27
N LYS A 66 2.91 4.84 14.45
CA LYS A 66 1.96 5.49 15.39
C LYS A 66 1.17 6.68 14.80
N ARG A 67 1.34 6.99 13.52
CA ARG A 67 0.75 8.12 12.79
C ARG A 67 -0.40 7.73 11.85
N PHE A 68 -0.85 6.48 11.85
CA PHE A 68 -2.03 6.08 11.08
C PHE A 68 -3.21 7.02 11.39
N SER A 69 -3.65 7.76 10.38
CA SER A 69 -4.68 8.77 10.52
C SER A 69 -5.77 8.46 9.52
N LEU A 70 -6.87 7.90 10.04
CA LEU A 70 -8.09 7.61 9.28
C LEU A 70 -8.50 8.72 8.30
N PRO A 71 -8.56 10.02 8.70
CA PRO A 71 -8.97 11.07 7.77
C PRO A 71 -7.97 11.31 6.63
N ARG A 72 -6.66 11.16 6.87
CA ARG A 72 -5.64 11.29 5.82
C ARG A 72 -5.64 10.09 4.88
N ALA A 73 -5.87 8.89 5.41
CA ALA A 73 -6.06 7.69 4.61
C ALA A 73 -7.29 7.79 3.71
N LEU A 74 -8.41 8.31 4.23
CA LEU A 74 -9.63 8.53 3.44
C LEU A 74 -9.41 9.59 2.35
N TRP A 75 -8.74 10.69 2.67
CA TRP A 75 -8.36 11.71 1.68
C TRP A 75 -7.49 11.14 0.57
N PHE A 76 -6.46 10.35 0.93
CA PHE A 76 -5.65 9.62 -0.05
C PHE A 76 -6.51 8.74 -0.93
N LEU A 77 -7.41 7.94 -0.35
CA LEU A 77 -8.29 7.04 -1.10
C LEU A 77 -9.15 7.79 -2.12
N VAL A 78 -9.73 8.94 -1.74
CA VAL A 78 -10.55 9.76 -2.63
C VAL A 78 -9.74 10.32 -3.79
N VAL A 79 -8.57 10.93 -3.50
CA VAL A 79 -7.71 11.52 -4.54
C VAL A 79 -7.18 10.43 -5.47
N TRP A 80 -6.72 9.31 -4.91
CA TRP A 80 -6.22 8.17 -5.66
C TRP A 80 -7.31 7.52 -6.52
N ALA A 81 -8.53 7.37 -6.00
CA ALA A 81 -9.66 6.88 -6.79
C ALA A 81 -9.95 7.79 -7.99
N GLY A 82 -9.84 9.11 -7.82
CA GLY A 82 -9.93 10.07 -8.93
C GLY A 82 -8.86 9.83 -10.00
N HIS A 83 -7.61 9.59 -9.59
CA HIS A 83 -6.53 9.23 -10.52
C HIS A 83 -6.83 7.93 -11.27
N VAL A 84 -7.30 6.88 -10.57
CA VAL A 84 -7.66 5.59 -11.16
C VAL A 84 -8.78 5.76 -12.20
N VAL A 85 -9.84 6.50 -11.87
CA VAL A 85 -10.97 6.75 -12.78
C VAL A 85 -10.51 7.48 -14.05
N VAL A 86 -9.79 8.59 -13.91
CA VAL A 86 -9.29 9.36 -15.07
C VAL A 86 -8.37 8.52 -15.94
N ALA A 87 -7.46 7.75 -15.32
CA ALA A 87 -6.53 6.91 -16.06
C ALA A 87 -7.26 5.74 -16.76
N SER A 88 -8.32 5.21 -16.16
CA SER A 88 -9.17 4.16 -16.75
C SER A 88 -9.86 4.68 -18.01
N PHE A 89 -10.40 5.90 -17.98
CA PHE A 89 -10.96 6.55 -19.16
C PHE A 89 -9.92 6.79 -20.26
N ARG A 90 -8.68 7.18 -19.90
CA ARG A 90 -7.59 7.33 -20.87
C ARG A 90 -7.25 6.02 -21.56
N VAL A 91 -7.14 4.93 -20.79
CA VAL A 91 -6.87 3.59 -21.34
C VAL A 91 -8.04 3.11 -22.20
N ALA A 92 -9.29 3.31 -21.76
CA ALA A 92 -10.47 2.98 -22.55
C ALA A 92 -10.50 3.75 -23.88
N TRP A 93 -10.16 5.05 -23.86
CA TRP A 93 -10.04 5.85 -25.08
C TRP A 93 -8.90 5.36 -25.98
N ALA A 94 -7.75 5.00 -25.41
CA ALA A 94 -6.63 4.45 -26.16
C ALA A 94 -6.96 3.09 -26.82
N ALA A 95 -7.85 2.30 -26.21
CA ALA A 95 -8.33 1.03 -26.76
C ALA A 95 -9.34 1.22 -27.90
N VAL A 96 -10.23 2.23 -27.81
CA VAL A 96 -11.29 2.47 -28.81
C VAL A 96 -10.79 3.30 -30.00
N ARG A 97 -9.77 4.15 -29.81
CA ARG A 97 -9.29 5.03 -30.88
C ARG A 97 -8.68 4.22 -32.05
N PRO A 98 -8.93 4.59 -33.32
CA PRO A 98 -8.37 3.88 -34.49
C PRO A 98 -6.85 3.84 -34.54
N ARG A 99 -6.19 4.79 -33.86
CA ARG A 99 -4.72 4.92 -33.85
C ARG A 99 -4.02 3.84 -33.01
N GLY A 100 -4.73 3.18 -32.08
CA GLY A 100 -4.20 2.18 -31.15
C GLY A 100 -3.09 2.69 -30.23
N VAL A 101 -2.47 1.79 -29.45
CA VAL A 101 -1.24 2.06 -28.69
C VAL A 101 -0.04 1.79 -29.60
N ARG A 102 0.87 2.76 -29.75
CA ARG A 102 1.98 2.66 -30.73
C ARG A 102 3.34 2.40 -30.10
N GLN A 103 3.62 3.04 -28.97
CA GLN A 103 4.90 2.95 -28.29
C GLN A 103 4.69 2.92 -26.79
N SER A 104 5.44 2.06 -26.12
CA SER A 104 5.53 2.04 -24.67
C SER A 104 6.95 2.39 -24.26
N SER A 105 7.11 2.93 -23.06
CA SER A 105 8.42 3.31 -22.52
C SER A 105 8.63 2.67 -21.16
N ILE A 106 9.87 2.26 -20.90
CA ILE A 106 10.30 1.76 -19.60
C ILE A 106 11.05 2.88 -18.90
N VAL A 107 10.61 3.23 -17.71
CA VAL A 107 11.10 4.37 -16.95
C VAL A 107 11.52 3.88 -15.57
N LEU A 108 12.78 4.11 -15.22
CA LEU A 108 13.26 3.88 -13.86
C LEU A 108 12.90 5.12 -13.02
N VAL A 109 12.22 4.88 -11.90
CA VAL A 109 11.82 5.91 -10.92
C VAL A 109 12.36 5.51 -9.55
N GLN A 110 12.94 6.48 -8.85
CA GLN A 110 13.45 6.34 -7.49
C GLN A 110 12.41 6.92 -6.53
N LEU A 111 12.00 6.14 -5.53
CA LEU A 111 11.09 6.57 -4.46
C LEU A 111 11.90 7.12 -3.27
N HIS A 112 11.34 8.09 -2.55
CA HIS A 112 11.82 8.68 -1.29
C HIS A 112 11.47 7.85 -0.05
N THR A 113 10.76 6.74 -0.23
CA THR A 113 10.19 6.02 0.89
C THR A 113 11.22 5.17 1.66
N THR A 114 11.37 5.41 2.97
CA THR A 114 12.30 4.67 3.85
C THR A 114 11.71 3.36 4.37
N SER A 115 10.44 3.40 4.79
CA SER A 115 9.73 2.26 5.35
C SER A 115 9.35 1.24 4.28
N GLU A 116 9.66 -0.04 4.49
CA GLU A 116 9.26 -1.12 3.57
C GLU A 116 7.75 -1.15 3.37
N MET A 117 6.97 -0.99 4.44
CA MET A 117 5.51 -0.98 4.35
C MET A 117 5.00 0.17 3.48
N THR A 118 5.54 1.37 3.66
CA THR A 118 5.12 2.55 2.88
C THR A 118 5.54 2.39 1.42
N PHE A 119 6.74 1.83 1.16
CA PHE A 119 7.24 1.59 -0.19
C PHE A 119 6.37 0.57 -0.92
N THR A 120 6.06 -0.56 -0.27
CA THR A 120 5.16 -1.57 -0.81
C THR A 120 3.78 -0.98 -1.08
N LEU A 121 3.22 -0.19 -0.16
CA LEU A 121 1.90 0.40 -0.36
C LEU A 121 1.89 1.43 -1.50
N ALA A 122 2.94 2.25 -1.61
CA ALA A 122 3.10 3.18 -2.73
C ALA A 122 3.20 2.42 -4.06
N THR A 123 4.00 1.35 -4.09
CA THR A 123 4.14 0.48 -5.26
C THR A 123 2.80 -0.12 -5.68
N LEU A 124 2.03 -0.65 -4.72
CA LEU A 124 0.68 -1.18 -4.97
C LEU A 124 -0.24 -0.08 -5.51
N ALA A 125 -0.27 1.09 -4.87
CA ALA A 125 -1.11 2.21 -5.29
C ALA A 125 -0.78 2.68 -6.72
N ILE A 126 0.51 2.74 -7.07
CA ILE A 126 0.99 3.08 -8.42
C ILE A 126 0.56 2.00 -9.42
N SER A 127 0.77 0.72 -9.08
CA SER A 127 0.43 -0.40 -9.98
C SER A 127 -1.06 -0.54 -10.27
N LEU A 128 -1.93 0.02 -9.43
CA LEU A 128 -3.37 0.02 -9.64
C LEU A 128 -3.86 1.21 -10.48
N VAL A 129 -3.00 2.17 -10.84
CA VAL A 129 -3.38 3.26 -11.75
C VAL A 129 -3.20 2.78 -13.19
N PRO A 130 -4.29 2.57 -13.95
CA PRO A 130 -4.19 2.02 -15.30
C PRO A 130 -3.49 2.99 -16.26
N GLY A 131 -2.69 2.46 -17.19
CA GLY A 131 -1.87 3.26 -18.12
C GLY A 131 -0.38 3.23 -17.78
N SER A 132 -0.02 2.78 -16.59
CA SER A 132 1.32 2.31 -16.26
C SER A 132 1.24 1.07 -15.37
N TYR A 133 2.28 0.23 -15.41
CA TYR A 133 2.38 -0.95 -14.53
C TYR A 133 3.83 -1.08 -14.06
N VAL A 134 3.99 -1.56 -12.82
CA VAL A 134 5.30 -1.76 -12.21
C VAL A 134 5.89 -3.08 -12.70
N ALA A 135 6.84 -3.01 -13.63
CA ALA A 135 7.48 -4.16 -14.25
C ALA A 135 8.47 -4.87 -13.33
N ASP A 136 9.21 -4.10 -12.52
CA ASP A 136 10.18 -4.63 -11.57
C ASP A 136 10.31 -3.70 -10.36
N VAL A 137 10.69 -4.27 -9.22
CA VAL A 137 10.78 -3.58 -7.94
C VAL A 137 12.13 -3.93 -7.29
N ASP A 138 12.96 -2.91 -7.12
CA ASP A 138 14.22 -3.01 -6.40
C ASP A 138 14.00 -2.49 -4.97
N LEU A 139 13.71 -3.41 -4.03
CA LEU A 139 13.48 -3.06 -2.62
C LEU A 139 14.72 -2.44 -1.96
N PRO A 140 15.94 -3.01 -2.09
CA PRO A 140 17.14 -2.45 -1.45
C PRO A 140 17.45 -1.01 -1.87
N ARG A 141 17.25 -0.70 -3.16
CA ARG A 141 17.51 0.64 -3.69
C ARG A 141 16.27 1.50 -3.77
N ARG A 142 15.08 1.00 -3.41
CA ARG A 142 13.78 1.70 -3.50
C ARG A 142 13.46 2.23 -4.91
N ARG A 143 13.77 1.42 -5.93
CA ARG A 143 13.52 1.78 -7.35
C ARG A 143 12.35 0.99 -7.92
N LEU A 144 11.57 1.66 -8.76
CA LEU A 144 10.49 1.07 -9.53
C LEU A 144 10.83 1.17 -11.02
N LEU A 145 10.82 0.03 -11.69
CA LEU A 145 10.83 -0.03 -13.14
C LEU A 145 9.38 0.04 -13.62
N ILE A 146 8.98 1.17 -14.18
CA ILE A 146 7.60 1.42 -14.58
C ILE A 146 7.49 1.31 -16.09
N HIS A 147 6.57 0.49 -16.56
CA HIS A 147 6.19 0.43 -17.96
C HIS A 147 5.00 1.36 -18.19
N VAL A 148 5.21 2.40 -19.00
CA VAL A 148 4.19 3.40 -19.32
C VAL A 148 3.63 3.09 -20.71
N LEU A 149 2.30 3.06 -20.79
CA LEU A 149 1.56 2.81 -22.01
C LEU A 149 1.37 4.10 -22.82
N ASP A 150 1.47 3.99 -24.14
CA ASP A 150 1.17 5.08 -25.09
C ASP A 150 2.01 6.35 -24.93
N THR A 151 3.32 6.18 -24.76
CA THR A 151 4.28 7.28 -24.65
C THR A 151 4.92 7.62 -25.99
N GLU A 152 4.25 8.48 -26.77
CA GLU A 152 4.79 9.05 -28.01
C GLU A 152 5.72 10.26 -27.76
N ARG A 153 5.61 10.92 -26.59
CA ARG A 153 6.38 12.12 -26.22
C ARG A 153 7.05 11.99 -24.86
N ARG A 154 8.25 12.58 -24.71
CA ARG A 154 8.94 12.71 -23.41
C ARG A 154 8.09 13.39 -22.33
N GLU A 155 7.26 14.34 -22.72
CA GLU A 155 6.33 15.03 -21.81
C GLU A 155 5.34 14.07 -21.13
N GLN A 156 4.91 13.00 -21.80
CA GLN A 156 3.99 12.01 -21.23
C GLN A 156 4.71 11.14 -20.19
N VAL A 157 5.98 10.80 -20.44
CA VAL A 157 6.86 10.14 -19.46
C VAL A 157 7.07 11.03 -18.23
N ASP A 158 7.32 12.32 -18.43
CA ASP A 158 7.50 13.26 -17.32
C ASP A 158 6.21 13.50 -16.54
N GLN A 159 5.06 13.50 -17.21
CA GLN A 159 3.75 13.56 -16.54
C GLN A 159 3.53 12.31 -15.67
N GLU A 160 3.90 11.13 -16.16
CA GLU A 160 3.78 9.90 -15.38
C GLU A 160 4.67 9.90 -14.16
N ARG A 161 5.93 10.37 -14.30
CA ARG A 161 6.84 10.57 -13.16
C ARG A 161 6.25 11.50 -12.09
N ARG A 162 5.57 12.58 -12.51
CA ARG A 162 4.88 13.50 -11.56
C ARG A 162 3.69 12.83 -10.89
N THR A 163 2.93 12.00 -11.61
CA THR A 163 1.82 11.23 -11.03
C THR A 163 2.33 10.24 -9.98
N VAL A 164 3.40 9.51 -10.29
CA VAL A 164 4.07 8.59 -9.36
C VAL A 164 4.53 9.32 -8.10
N ALA A 165 5.25 10.44 -8.25
CA ALA A 165 5.69 11.25 -7.11
C ALA A 165 4.52 11.78 -6.27
N ARG A 166 3.41 12.19 -6.90
CA ARG A 166 2.20 12.62 -6.19
C ARG A 166 1.55 11.48 -5.42
N ILE A 167 1.45 10.28 -6.01
CA ILE A 167 0.89 9.11 -5.33
C ILE A 167 1.76 8.73 -4.13
N GLU A 168 3.07 8.72 -4.31
CA GLU A 168 4.02 8.51 -3.22
C GLU A 168 3.82 9.53 -2.08
N GLU A 169 3.77 10.82 -2.41
CA GLU A 169 3.56 11.89 -1.42
C GLU A 169 2.25 11.67 -0.63
N LEU A 170 1.16 11.28 -1.31
CA LEU A 170 -0.11 11.03 -0.66
C LEU A 170 -0.05 9.79 0.25
N VAL A 171 0.64 8.72 -0.17
CA VAL A 171 0.85 7.51 0.64
C VAL A 171 1.69 7.81 1.87
N ILE A 172 2.78 8.57 1.71
CA ILE A 172 3.62 9.02 2.82
C ILE A 172 2.82 9.91 3.78
N ARG A 173 1.97 10.81 3.29
CA ARG A 173 1.11 11.64 4.16
C ARG A 173 0.04 10.85 4.91
N ALA A 174 -0.49 9.79 4.30
CA ALA A 174 -1.51 8.93 4.89
C ALA A 174 -0.95 7.97 5.96
N ILE A 175 0.15 7.28 5.64
CA ILE A 175 0.65 6.11 6.40
C ILE A 175 2.15 6.21 6.73
N GLY A 176 2.88 7.14 6.10
CA GLY A 176 4.32 7.31 6.27
C GLY A 176 4.77 7.59 7.71
N SER A 177 5.96 7.09 8.02
CA SER A 177 6.67 7.32 9.27
C SER A 177 7.15 8.79 9.36
N LYS A 178 7.64 9.23 10.53
CA LYS A 178 8.20 10.59 10.66
C LYS A 178 9.43 10.80 9.76
N GLN A 179 10.17 9.74 9.47
CA GLN A 179 11.36 9.76 8.61
C GLN A 179 10.99 9.93 7.13
N ASP A 180 9.94 9.23 6.67
CA ASP A 180 9.44 9.39 5.29
C ASP A 180 8.99 10.83 5.00
N VAL A 181 8.41 11.51 5.99
CA VAL A 181 7.94 12.90 5.84
C VAL A 181 9.10 13.90 5.83
N SER A 182 10.19 13.63 6.55
CA SER A 182 11.40 14.49 6.50
C SER A 182 12.16 14.32 5.19
N GLU A 183 12.19 13.12 4.61
CA GLU A 183 12.87 12.87 3.33
C GLU A 183 12.11 13.39 2.11
N LEU A 184 10.79 13.58 2.20
CA LEU A 184 10.03 14.33 1.18
C LEU A 184 10.51 15.77 0.98
N ALA A 185 11.21 16.37 1.95
CA ALA A 185 11.79 17.71 1.83
C ALA A 185 13.14 17.71 1.09
N GLU A 186 13.77 16.55 0.93
CA GLU A 186 15.04 16.38 0.20
C GLU A 186 14.76 16.19 -1.31
N PRO A 187 15.63 16.72 -2.19
CA PRO A 187 15.51 16.49 -3.63
C PRO A 187 15.54 14.98 -3.96
N LEU A 188 14.81 14.58 -5.02
CA LEU A 188 14.76 13.18 -5.49
C LEU A 188 16.18 12.60 -5.59
N PRO A 189 16.44 11.41 -5.01
CA PRO A 189 17.76 10.81 -5.13
C PRO A 189 18.06 10.55 -6.61
N GLU A 190 19.28 10.91 -7.04
CA GLU A 190 19.68 10.78 -8.44
C GLU A 190 19.66 9.31 -8.85
N VAL A 191 19.02 9.01 -9.98
CA VAL A 191 18.90 7.65 -10.50
C VAL A 191 20.29 7.19 -10.97
N THR A 192 21.07 6.60 -10.06
CA THR A 192 22.37 6.02 -10.38
C THR A 192 22.15 4.69 -11.09
N ARG A 193 22.76 4.55 -12.28
CA ARG A 193 22.62 3.38 -13.16
C ARG A 193 23.14 2.11 -12.49
#